data_AF-A0A3B0SHC5-F1
#
_entry.id   AF-A0A3B0SHC5-F1
#
_cell.length_a   1.000
_cell.length_b   1.000
_cell.length_c   1.000
_cell.angle_alpha   90.00
_cell.angle_beta   90.00
_cell.angle_gamma   90.00
#
_symmetry.space_group_name_H-M   'P 1'
#
loop_
_entity.id
_entity.type
_entity.pdbx_description
1 polymer ?
#
loop_
_entity_poly.entity_id
_entity_poly.type
_entity_poly.pdbx_seq_one_letter_code
_entity_poly.pdbx_strand_id
1 'polypeptide(L)'
;MTDNRLNNRIIKAPTGTTLNAKSWATEAPLRMLMNNLDPDVAEHPEALVVYGGIGRAARNWDCYDRIIESLKTLEEDETLLIQSGKPVG
;
A
#
# COMPACT_ATOMS: atom_id res chain seq x y z
N MET A 1 23.56 3.90 -0.86
CA MET A 1 22.09 3.81 -0.98
C MET A 1 21.56 3.64 0.43
N THR A 2 21.01 4.71 1.01
CA THR A 2 20.40 4.67 2.34
C THR A 2 19.21 3.73 2.32
N ASP A 3 19.24 2.71 3.16
CA ASP A 3 18.18 1.71 3.25
C ASP A 3 16.94 2.33 3.92
N ASN A 4 16.09 3.00 3.13
CA ASN A 4 14.89 3.70 3.58
C ASN A 4 13.73 2.73 3.87
N ARG A 5 13.99 1.72 4.71
CA ARG A 5 13.02 0.66 5.05
C ARG A 5 12.20 0.97 6.30
N LEU A 6 12.64 1.92 7.12
CA LEU A 6 11.95 2.32 8.35
C LEU A 6 11.33 3.71 8.21
N ASN A 7 10.06 3.85 8.54
CA ASN A 7 9.34 5.11 8.56
C ASN A 7 8.28 5.06 9.66
N ASN A 8 8.20 6.09 10.50
CA ASN A 8 7.31 6.12 11.67
C ASN A 8 5.89 6.65 11.35
N ARG A 9 5.52 6.75 10.08
CA ARG A 9 4.17 7.15 9.70
C ARG A 9 3.14 6.09 10.10
N ILE A 10 2.02 6.53 10.63
CA ILE A 10 0.88 5.68 10.93
C ILE A 10 0.00 5.61 9.69
N ILE A 11 -0.23 4.40 9.18
CA ILE A 11 -1.14 4.15 8.07
C ILE A 11 -2.45 3.65 8.64
N LYS A 12 -3.58 4.21 8.16
CA LYS A 12 -4.92 3.68 8.42
C LYS A 12 -5.73 3.73 7.14
N ALA A 13 -6.53 2.70 6.87
CA ALA A 13 -7.37 2.67 5.69
C ALA A 13 -8.48 3.75 5.79
N PRO A 14 -8.78 4.48 4.70
CA PRO A 14 -9.95 5.33 4.61
C PRO A 14 -11.24 4.55 4.91
N THR A 15 -12.15 5.17 5.65
CA THR A 15 -13.47 4.60 6.01
C THR A 15 -14.61 5.39 5.40
N GLY A 16 -15.83 4.84 5.45
CA GLY A 16 -17.02 5.46 4.85
C GLY A 16 -17.10 5.27 3.33
N THR A 17 -18.02 6.00 2.70
CA THR A 17 -18.40 5.83 1.29
C THR A 17 -17.70 6.78 0.32
N THR A 18 -16.90 7.73 0.81
CA THR A 18 -16.14 8.67 -0.02
C THR A 18 -14.94 7.97 -0.64
N LEU A 19 -14.78 8.09 -1.96
CA LEU A 19 -13.66 7.51 -2.70
C LEU A 19 -12.42 8.41 -2.66
N ASN A 20 -11.24 7.79 -2.64
CA ASN A 20 -9.93 8.43 -2.82
C ASN A 20 -9.30 8.06 -4.18
N ALA A 21 -9.74 6.96 -4.77
CA ALA A 21 -9.45 6.52 -6.14
C ALA A 21 -10.64 6.77 -7.08
N LYS A 22 -10.49 6.42 -8.36
CA LYS A 22 -11.50 6.72 -9.40
C LYS A 22 -12.73 5.82 -9.35
N SER A 23 -12.62 4.60 -8.82
CA SER A 23 -13.73 3.66 -8.71
C SER A 23 -13.59 2.77 -7.47
N TRP A 24 -14.64 2.04 -7.10
CA TRP A 24 -14.55 1.07 -6.01
C TRP A 24 -13.56 -0.07 -6.31
N ALA A 25 -13.36 -0.40 -7.58
CA ALA A 25 -12.41 -1.43 -7.99
C ALA A 25 -10.96 -1.04 -7.72
N THR A 26 -10.63 0.26 -7.78
CA THR A 26 -9.29 0.80 -7.46
C THR A 26 -9.17 1.28 -6.00
N GLU A 27 -10.27 1.72 -5.39
CA GLU A 27 -10.34 2.07 -3.97
C GLU A 27 -10.16 0.83 -3.07
N ALA A 28 -10.76 -0.31 -3.43
CA ALA A 28 -10.67 -1.54 -2.65
C ALA A 28 -9.21 -1.99 -2.41
N PRO A 29 -8.36 -2.20 -3.43
CA PRO A 29 -6.96 -2.57 -3.20
C PRO A 29 -6.17 -1.47 -2.47
N LEU A 30 -6.50 -0.18 -2.67
CA LEU A 30 -5.88 0.92 -1.92
C LEU A 30 -6.16 0.79 -0.42
N ARG A 31 -7.43 0.61 -0.03
CA ARG A 31 -7.82 0.44 1.37
C ARG A 31 -7.24 -0.84 1.96
N MET A 32 -7.25 -1.94 1.21
CA MET A 32 -6.71 -3.22 1.70
C MET A 32 -5.19 -3.16 1.90
N LEU A 33 -4.45 -2.49 1.01
CA LEU A 33 -3.02 -2.26 1.20
C LEU A 33 -2.74 -1.43 2.45
N MET A 34 -3.52 -0.35 2.66
CA MET A 34 -3.40 0.49 3.86
C MET A 34 -3.78 -0.27 5.14
N ASN A 35 -4.82 -1.11 5.09
CA ASN A 35 -5.27 -1.92 6.22
C ASN A 35 -4.21 -2.94 6.65
N ASN A 36 -3.49 -3.54 5.70
CA ASN A 36 -2.35 -4.42 6.00
C ASN A 36 -1.22 -3.73 6.79
N LEU A 37 -1.21 -2.39 6.87
CA LEU A 37 -0.20 -1.61 7.58
C LEU A 37 -0.80 -0.80 8.74
N ASP A 38 -2.05 -1.05 9.11
CA ASP A 38 -2.64 -0.46 10.31
C ASP A 38 -1.91 -0.99 11.55
N PRO A 39 -1.52 -0.14 12.53
CA PRO A 39 -0.90 -0.58 13.78
C PRO A 39 -1.71 -1.61 14.57
N ASP A 40 -3.03 -1.64 14.39
CA ASP A 40 -3.91 -2.63 15.04
C ASP A 40 -3.96 -3.97 14.27
N VAL A 41 -3.31 -4.07 13.11
CA VAL A 41 -3.32 -5.24 12.20
C VAL A 41 -1.92 -5.81 11.98
N ALA A 42 -0.93 -4.96 11.71
CA ALA A 42 0.42 -5.35 11.33
C ALA A 42 1.33 -5.59 12.55
N GLU A 43 2.22 -6.58 12.46
CA GLU A 43 3.22 -6.87 13.50
C GLU A 43 4.29 -5.75 13.60
N HIS A 44 4.77 -5.23 12.47
CA HIS A 44 5.82 -4.20 12.41
C HIS A 44 5.60 -3.24 11.21
N PRO A 45 4.57 -2.37 11.26
CA PRO A 45 4.15 -1.53 10.13
C PRO A 45 5.22 -0.53 9.68
N GLU A 46 6.07 -0.02 10.58
CA GLU A 46 7.16 0.90 10.28
C GLU A 46 8.19 0.32 9.29
N ALA A 47 8.30 -1.02 9.27
CA ALA A 47 9.15 -1.79 8.38
C ALA A 47 8.37 -2.42 7.19
N LEU A 48 7.11 -2.01 7.01
CA LEU A 48 6.14 -2.57 6.05
C LEU A 48 5.77 -4.05 6.29
N VAL A 49 6.13 -4.61 7.45
CA VAL A 49 5.94 -6.03 7.77
C VAL A 49 4.54 -6.23 8.34
N VAL A 50 3.78 -7.14 7.74
CA VAL A 50 2.41 -7.47 8.13
C VAL A 50 2.40 -8.59 9.16
N TYR A 51 2.90 -9.77 8.79
CA TYR A 51 3.08 -10.92 9.67
C TYR A 51 4.04 -11.95 9.06
N GLY A 52 4.37 -13.00 9.81
CA GLY A 52 5.10 -14.16 9.27
C GLY A 52 6.58 -13.87 9.04
N GLY A 53 7.23 -13.19 9.98
CA GLY A 53 8.65 -12.85 9.93
C GLY A 53 8.89 -11.58 9.12
N ILE A 54 9.26 -11.70 7.84
CA ILE A 54 9.56 -10.56 6.97
C ILE A 54 8.55 -10.38 5.83
N GLY A 55 7.34 -10.95 5.98
CA GLY A 55 6.25 -10.79 5.02
C GLY A 55 5.79 -9.33 4.95
N ARG A 56 6.14 -8.63 3.87
CA ARG A 56 5.87 -7.19 3.70
C ARG A 56 4.73 -6.89 2.72
N ALA A 57 4.01 -5.80 2.98
CA ALA A 57 2.96 -5.30 2.09
C ALA A 57 3.52 -4.63 0.80
N ALA A 58 4.70 -4.03 0.89
CA ALA A 58 5.41 -3.42 -0.23
C ALA A 58 6.94 -3.60 -0.06
N ARG A 59 7.70 -3.43 -1.15
CA ARG A 59 9.15 -3.68 -1.15
C ARG A 59 9.92 -2.74 -0.21
N ASN A 60 9.57 -1.47 -0.26
CA ASN A 60 10.09 -0.36 0.54
C ASN A 60 9.08 0.80 0.47
N TRP A 61 9.34 1.88 1.21
CA TRP A 61 8.39 2.98 1.31
C TRP A 61 8.18 3.73 -0.01
N ASP A 62 9.22 3.91 -0.82
CA ASP A 62 9.08 4.51 -2.15
C ASP A 62 8.14 3.69 -3.06
N CYS A 63 8.22 2.35 -2.98
CA CYS A 63 7.29 1.48 -3.71
C CYS A 63 5.87 1.58 -3.17
N TYR A 64 5.69 1.63 -1.85
CA TYR A 64 4.38 1.85 -1.23
C TYR A 64 3.74 3.14 -1.73
N ASP A 65 4.49 4.26 -1.69
CA ASP A 65 3.98 5.56 -2.11
C ASP A 65 3.58 5.57 -3.58
N ARG A 66 4.39 4.96 -4.45
CA ARG A 66 4.06 4.80 -5.86
C ARG A 66 2.84 3.90 -6.10
N ILE A 67 2.65 2.83 -5.33
CA ILE A 67 1.45 1.98 -5.45
C ILE A 67 0.21 2.80 -5.07
N ILE A 68 0.26 3.54 -3.97
CA ILE A 68 -0.85 4.40 -3.53
C ILE A 68 -1.17 5.46 -4.59
N GLU A 69 -0.15 6.12 -5.16
CA GLU A 69 -0.32 7.09 -6.23
C GLU A 69 -0.96 6.45 -7.47
N SER A 70 -0.41 5.32 -7.95
CA SER A 70 -0.93 4.61 -9.11
C SER A 70 -2.38 4.18 -8.90
N LEU A 71 -2.74 3.61 -7.75
CA LEU A 71 -4.12 3.18 -7.48
C LEU A 71 -5.11 4.36 -7.46
N LYS A 72 -4.70 5.55 -7.04
CA LYS A 72 -5.56 6.75 -7.06
C LYS A 72 -5.84 7.25 -8.48
N THR A 73 -4.92 7.00 -9.41
CA THR A 73 -5.02 7.49 -10.80
C THR A 73 -5.40 6.42 -11.82
N LEU A 74 -5.38 5.13 -11.44
CA LEU A 74 -5.65 3.99 -12.32
C LEU A 74 -7.08 4.06 -12.87
N GLU A 75 -7.21 3.99 -14.20
CA GLU A 75 -8.49 3.92 -14.90
C GLU A 75 -9.10 2.52 -14.86
N GLU A 76 -10.39 2.40 -15.19
CA GLU A 76 -11.12 1.12 -15.13
C GLU A 76 -10.67 0.10 -16.20
N ASP A 77 -10.02 0.57 -17.28
CA ASP A 77 -9.47 -0.24 -18.37
C ASP A 77 -7.95 -0.46 -18.28
N GLU A 78 -7.32 0.02 -17.20
CA GLU A 78 -5.89 -0.14 -16.94
C GLU A 78 -5.61 -1.28 -15.95
N THR A 79 -4.38 -1.79 -15.93
CA THR A 79 -3.96 -2.82 -14.97
C THR A 79 -2.57 -2.50 -14.43
N LEU A 80 -2.47 -2.34 -13.11
CA LEU A 80 -1.21 -2.14 -12.41
C LEU A 80 -0.51 -3.49 -12.14
N LEU A 81 0.74 -3.60 -12.60
CA LEU A 81 1.62 -4.74 -12.40
C LEU A 81 2.52 -4.51 -11.19
N ILE A 82 2.39 -5.39 -10.19
CA ILE A 82 3.24 -5.41 -8.99
C ILE A 82 4.18 -6.62 -9.03
N GLN A 83 5.49 -6.37 -9.03
CA GLN A 83 6.51 -7.41 -8.95
C GLN A 83 7.19 -7.35 -7.58
N SER A 84 6.99 -8.37 -6.74
CA SER A 84 7.55 -8.44 -5.37
C SER A 84 7.45 -7.12 -4.62
N GLY A 85 6.25 -6.55 -4.55
CA GLY A 85 5.95 -5.30 -3.83
C GLY A 85 6.45 -4.01 -4.49
N LYS A 86 6.86 -4.03 -5.77
CA LYS A 86 7.22 -2.84 -6.56
C LYS A 86 6.24 -2.65 -7.72
N PRO A 87 5.69 -1.44 -7.95
CA PRO A 87 4.93 -1.14 -9.15
C PRO A 87 5.88 -1.02 -10.35
N VAL A 88 5.65 -1.82 -11.39
CA VAL A 88 6.57 -1.95 -12.54
C VAL A 88 5.97 -1.56 -13.89
N GLY A 89 4.66 -1.42 -13.98
CA GLY A 89 3.93 -1.06 -15.20
C GLY A 89 2.45 -1.00 -14.92
#